data_AF-A0A6J1N3W7-F1
#
_entry.id   AF-A0A6J1N3W7-F1
#
_cell.length_a   1.000
_cell.length_b   1.000
_cell.length_c   1.000
_cell.angle_alpha   90.00
_cell.angle_beta   90.00
_cell.angle_gamma   90.00
#
_symmetry.space_group_name_H-M   'P 1'
#
loop_
_entity.id
_entity.type
_entity.pdbx_description
1 polymer ?
#
loop_
_entity_poly.entity_id
_entity_poly.type
_entity_poly.pdbx_seq_one_letter_code
_entity_poly.pdbx_strand_id
1 'polypeptide(L)'
;MYSKNPAKPGYPTCEEIKRPKMDESYYQNNELLEKLAKDYTVSPLFERYMSEQAMKEQYSLKNNQLLACRWREYKNTAGARLRQSAQFPRVADFHFHNGYSCYKPLESITNRKTNRLSLTPEPGIDNLGSIPLPIEAYNFRPLMKTVDKATSKRTDKKIVKKNMKMTLKK
;
A
#
# COMPACT_ATOMS: atom_id res chain seq x y z
N MET A 1 25.72 -5.23 -3.46
CA MET A 1 26.42 -4.07 -4.05
C MET A 1 25.38 -3.21 -4.76
N TYR A 2 24.91 -2.14 -4.11
CA TYR A 2 23.94 -1.23 -4.73
C TYR A 2 24.69 -0.27 -5.65
N SER A 3 24.36 -0.31 -6.94
CA SER A 3 24.88 0.61 -7.94
C SER A 3 24.68 2.05 -7.49
N LYS A 4 25.73 2.85 -7.57
CA LYS A 4 25.70 4.30 -7.30
C LYS A 4 24.50 4.89 -8.05
N ASN A 5 23.67 5.66 -7.33
CA ASN A 5 22.48 6.32 -7.86
C ASN A 5 22.74 6.82 -9.28
N PRO A 6 22.06 6.31 -10.32
CA PRO A 6 22.19 6.89 -11.65
C PRO A 6 21.82 8.36 -11.50
N ALA A 7 22.69 9.25 -11.98
CA ALA A 7 22.39 10.68 -12.01
C ALA A 7 20.96 10.84 -12.52
N LYS A 8 20.10 11.50 -11.73
CA LYS A 8 18.72 11.79 -12.15
C LYS A 8 18.81 12.29 -13.58
N PRO A 9 18.11 11.71 -14.57
CA PRO A 9 18.15 12.22 -15.93
C PRO A 9 17.71 13.67 -15.83
N GLY A 10 18.69 14.58 -15.96
CA GLY A 10 18.47 15.99 -15.80
C GLY A 10 17.63 16.40 -17.00
N TYR A 11 16.34 16.58 -16.80
CA TYR A 11 15.51 17.25 -17.78
C TYR A 11 15.73 18.74 -17.56
N PRO A 12 16.67 19.36 -18.30
CA PRO A 12 16.31 20.64 -18.91
C PRO A 12 17.04 20.94 -20.23
N THR A 13 16.36 20.78 -21.36
CA THR A 13 16.71 21.45 -22.63
C THR A 13 15.61 22.35 -23.18
N CYS A 14 14.39 22.25 -22.64
CA CYS A 14 13.22 22.98 -23.14
C CYS A 14 12.59 23.91 -22.08
N GLU A 15 13.32 24.26 -21.01
CA GLU A 15 12.77 25.09 -19.90
C GLU A 15 12.38 26.50 -20.35
N GLU A 16 13.09 27.04 -21.34
CA GLU A 16 12.84 28.37 -21.91
C GLU A 16 11.53 28.42 -22.72
N ILE A 17 11.05 27.28 -23.22
CA ILE A 17 9.86 27.20 -24.06
C ILE A 17 8.62 27.10 -23.19
N LYS A 18 7.88 28.20 -23.10
CA LYS A 18 6.57 28.21 -22.43
C LYS A 18 5.54 27.47 -23.27
N ARG A 19 4.59 26.80 -22.59
CA ARG A 19 3.44 26.19 -23.28
C ARG A 19 2.61 27.31 -23.92
N PRO A 20 2.29 27.22 -25.23
CA PRO A 20 1.39 28.19 -25.84
C PRO A 20 0.02 28.09 -25.16
N LYS A 21 -0.55 29.25 -24.83
CA LYS A 21 -1.94 29.32 -24.38
C LYS A 21 -2.85 29.02 -25.57
N MET A 22 -4.07 28.59 -25.27
CA MET A 22 -5.07 28.40 -26.32
C MET A 22 -5.47 29.77 -26.87
N ASP A 23 -5.40 29.94 -28.18
CA ASP A 23 -5.84 31.17 -28.84
C ASP A 23 -7.37 31.20 -28.88
N GLU A 24 -7.97 32.23 -28.31
CA GLU A 24 -9.43 32.42 -28.28
C GLU A 24 -10.02 32.64 -29.67
N SER A 25 -9.21 33.13 -30.62
CA SER A 25 -9.59 33.26 -32.04
C SER A 25 -9.94 31.93 -32.70
N TYR A 26 -9.54 30.80 -32.11
CA TYR A 26 -9.90 29.47 -32.59
C TYR A 26 -11.41 29.25 -32.69
N TYR A 27 -12.16 29.80 -31.74
CA TYR A 27 -13.62 29.69 -31.71
C TYR A 27 -14.33 30.52 -32.78
N GLN A 28 -13.59 31.40 -33.46
CA GLN A 28 -14.11 32.28 -34.51
C GLN A 28 -13.79 31.76 -35.93
N ASN A 29 -13.26 30.54 -36.05
CA ASN A 29 -12.93 29.95 -37.36
C ASN A 29 -14.19 29.53 -38.13
N ASN A 30 -14.59 30.35 -39.13
CA ASN A 30 -15.78 30.15 -39.95
C ASN A 30 -15.83 28.77 -40.64
N GLU A 31 -14.71 28.27 -41.16
CA GLU A 31 -14.67 26.95 -41.81
C GLU A 31 -15.01 25.80 -40.86
N LEU A 32 -14.63 25.93 -39.59
CA LEU A 32 -14.86 24.92 -38.57
C LEU A 32 -16.33 24.96 -38.13
N LEU A 33 -16.88 26.17 -38.00
CA LEU A 33 -18.29 26.40 -37.74
C LEU A 33 -19.18 25.86 -38.87
N GLU A 34 -18.77 26.02 -40.14
CA GLU A 34 -19.51 25.46 -41.28
C GLU A 34 -19.48 23.92 -41.32
N LYS A 35 -18.36 23.30 -40.94
CA LYS A 35 -18.27 21.83 -40.82
C LYS A 35 -19.14 21.32 -39.68
N LEU A 36 -19.10 21.99 -38.53
CA LEU A 36 -19.92 21.66 -37.37
C LEU A 36 -21.40 21.88 -37.62
N ALA A 37 -21.76 22.94 -38.33
CA ALA A 37 -23.13 23.16 -38.78
C ALA A 37 -23.57 21.94 -39.56
N LYS A 38 -22.82 21.48 -40.58
CA LYS A 38 -23.20 20.32 -41.40
C LYS A 38 -23.49 19.02 -40.63
N ASP A 39 -22.93 18.85 -39.44
CA ASP A 39 -23.09 17.66 -38.59
C ASP A 39 -24.21 17.81 -37.52
N TYR A 40 -25.31 18.52 -37.85
CA TYR A 40 -26.42 19.04 -37.01
C TYR A 40 -27.03 18.16 -35.90
N THR A 41 -26.62 16.91 -35.68
CA THR A 41 -27.35 15.97 -34.83
C THR A 41 -27.19 16.18 -33.32
N VAL A 42 -26.23 16.95 -32.79
CA VAL A 42 -26.14 17.09 -31.31
C VAL A 42 -25.55 18.44 -30.85
N SER A 43 -26.41 19.41 -30.53
CA SER A 43 -26.04 20.68 -29.88
C SER A 43 -25.24 20.53 -28.57
N PRO A 44 -25.53 19.58 -27.65
CA PRO A 44 -24.68 19.35 -26.48
C PRO A 44 -23.26 18.85 -26.79
N LEU A 45 -22.97 18.40 -28.01
CA LEU A 45 -21.62 17.99 -28.43
C LEU A 45 -20.83 19.12 -29.06
N PHE A 46 -21.43 20.29 -29.34
CA PHE A 46 -20.73 21.38 -30.03
C PHE A 46 -19.56 21.92 -29.21
N GLU A 47 -19.81 22.36 -27.97
CA GLU A 47 -18.76 22.90 -27.09
C GLU A 47 -17.69 21.85 -26.80
N ARG A 48 -18.13 20.61 -26.56
CA ARG A 48 -17.22 19.48 -26.36
C ARG A 48 -16.33 19.27 -27.58
N TYR A 49 -16.90 19.22 -28.78
CA TYR A 49 -16.15 19.01 -30.01
C TYR A 49 -15.18 20.17 -30.28
N MET A 50 -15.62 21.42 -30.10
CA MET A 50 -14.75 22.59 -30.22
C MET A 50 -13.58 22.51 -29.24
N SER A 51 -13.85 22.12 -27.98
CA SER A 51 -12.80 21.93 -26.97
C SER A 51 -11.85 20.78 -27.34
N GLU A 52 -12.36 19.68 -27.89
CA GLU A 52 -11.55 18.54 -28.32
C GLU A 52 -10.66 18.89 -29.52
N GLN A 53 -11.18 19.61 -30.51
CA GLN A 53 -10.41 20.05 -31.67
C GLN A 53 -9.34 21.08 -31.28
N ALA A 54 -9.71 22.05 -30.43
CA ALA A 54 -8.76 22.98 -29.85
C ALA A 54 -7.62 22.27 -29.10
N MET A 55 -7.96 21.29 -28.26
CA MET A 55 -6.98 20.46 -27.58
C MET A 55 -6.11 19.69 -28.58
N LYS A 56 -6.68 19.10 -29.63
CA LYS A 56 -5.90 18.39 -30.66
C LYS A 56 -4.88 19.31 -31.32
N GLU A 57 -5.25 20.54 -31.66
CA GLU A 57 -4.35 21.50 -32.27
C GLU A 57 -3.28 22.00 -31.29
N GLN A 58 -3.67 22.38 -30.07
CA GLN A 58 -2.75 22.86 -29.04
C GLN A 58 -1.77 21.77 -28.57
N TYR A 59 -2.19 20.50 -28.57
CA TYR A 59 -1.34 19.36 -28.22
C TYR A 59 -0.74 18.66 -29.46
N SER A 60 -0.89 19.26 -30.64
CA SER A 60 -0.23 18.76 -31.85
C SER A 60 1.28 19.04 -31.82
N LEU A 61 2.07 18.12 -32.37
CA LEU A 61 3.51 18.31 -32.59
C LEU A 61 3.82 19.46 -33.57
N LYS A 62 2.86 19.87 -34.40
CA LYS A 62 3.03 20.92 -35.41
C LYS A 62 3.06 22.31 -34.77
N ASN A 63 2.13 22.57 -33.84
CA ASN A 63 1.94 23.90 -33.25
C ASN A 63 2.65 24.03 -31.89
N ASN A 64 2.79 22.94 -31.15
CA ASN A 64 3.37 22.98 -29.80
C ASN A 64 4.87 22.73 -29.81
N GLN A 65 5.65 23.82 -29.84
CA GLN A 65 7.11 23.79 -29.85
C GLN A 65 7.69 23.07 -28.62
N LEU A 66 7.08 23.23 -27.45
CA LEU A 66 7.50 22.54 -26.23
C LEU A 66 7.35 21.03 -26.37
N LEU A 67 6.22 20.58 -26.90
CA LEU A 67 5.94 19.17 -27.13
C LEU A 67 6.88 18.59 -28.20
N ALA A 68 7.16 19.34 -29.27
CA ALA A 68 8.14 18.96 -30.29
C ALA A 68 9.56 18.85 -29.71
N CYS A 69 9.99 19.79 -28.88
CA CYS A 69 11.29 19.77 -28.21
C CYS A 69 11.43 18.51 -27.32
N ARG A 70 10.44 18.26 -26.44
CA ARG A 70 10.39 17.06 -25.58
C ARG A 70 10.34 15.77 -26.37
N TRP A 71 9.67 15.75 -27.52
CA TRP A 71 9.59 14.57 -28.38
C TRP A 71 10.92 14.25 -29.05
N ARG A 72 11.66 15.27 -29.51
CA ARG A 72 13.03 15.08 -30.04
C ARG A 72 13.96 14.56 -28.96
N GLU A 73 13.90 15.13 -27.77
CA GLU A 73 14.68 14.66 -26.62
C GLU A 73 14.32 13.22 -26.25
N TYR A 74 13.03 12.88 -26.25
CA TYR A 74 12.57 11.51 -26.08
C TYR A 74 13.20 10.59 -27.13
N LYS A 75 13.16 10.94 -28.42
CA LYS A 75 13.79 10.15 -29.49
C LYS A 75 15.28 9.96 -29.27
N ASN A 76 16.00 11.03 -28.93
CA ASN A 76 17.44 11.00 -28.69
C ASN A 76 17.80 10.10 -27.50
N THR A 77 16.97 10.11 -26.46
CA THR A 77 17.20 9.31 -25.24
C THR A 77 16.59 7.92 -25.29
N ALA A 78 15.63 7.65 -26.19
CA ALA A 78 14.86 6.40 -26.21
C ALA A 78 15.75 5.16 -26.40
N GLY A 79 16.80 5.27 -27.22
CA GLY A 79 17.77 4.18 -27.42
C GLY A 79 18.66 3.91 -26.21
N ALA A 80 18.94 4.93 -25.39
CA ALA A 80 19.79 4.82 -24.21
C ALA A 80 19.02 4.42 -22.95
N ARG A 81 17.68 4.41 -22.99
CA ARG A 81 16.85 3.99 -21.86
C ARG A 81 16.98 2.49 -21.66
N LEU A 82 17.42 2.10 -20.47
CA LEU A 82 17.29 0.72 -20.01
C LEU A 82 15.81 0.35 -20.08
N ARG A 83 15.47 -0.60 -20.96
CA ARG A 83 14.12 -1.10 -21.15
C ARG A 83 13.73 -1.88 -19.90
N GLN A 84 13.20 -1.18 -18.90
CA GLN A 84 12.63 -1.82 -17.74
C GLN A 84 11.32 -2.49 -18.17
N SER A 85 11.09 -3.72 -17.72
CA SER A 85 9.77 -4.32 -17.83
C SER A 85 8.76 -3.39 -17.18
N ALA A 86 7.53 -3.33 -17.72
CA ALA A 86 6.46 -2.59 -17.08
C ALA A 86 6.26 -3.16 -15.66
N GLN A 87 6.74 -2.42 -14.66
CA GLN A 87 6.51 -2.77 -13.27
C GLN A 87 5.17 -2.17 -12.90
N PHE A 88 4.13 -3.00 -12.94
CA PHE A 88 2.85 -2.58 -12.42
C PHE A 88 2.97 -2.42 -10.90
N PRO A 89 2.51 -1.28 -10.34
CA PRO A 89 2.45 -1.13 -8.90
C PRO A 89 1.59 -2.25 -8.33
N ARG A 90 2.03 -2.89 -7.24
CA ARG A 90 1.25 -3.97 -6.64
C ARG A 90 -0.02 -3.38 -6.06
N VAL A 91 -1.15 -4.06 -6.26
CA VAL A 91 -2.46 -3.60 -5.75
C VAL A 91 -2.44 -3.46 -4.22
N ALA A 92 -1.70 -4.32 -3.52
CA ALA A 92 -1.54 -4.28 -2.07
C ALA A 92 -0.82 -3.02 -1.54
N ASP A 93 -0.12 -2.29 -2.41
CA ASP A 93 0.62 -1.08 -2.07
C ASP A 93 -0.23 0.19 -2.28
N PHE A 94 -1.48 0.06 -2.74
CA PHE A 94 -2.45 1.15 -2.76
C PHE A 94 -3.20 1.23 -1.43
N HIS A 95 -3.18 2.41 -0.83
CA HIS A 95 -3.79 2.70 0.46
C HIS A 95 -4.82 3.80 0.32
N PHE A 96 -5.87 3.72 1.13
CA PHE A 96 -6.87 4.77 1.24
C PHE A 96 -6.54 5.63 2.46
N HIS A 97 -6.12 6.87 2.24
CA HIS A 97 -5.79 7.84 3.30
C HIS A 97 -6.64 9.09 3.10
N ASN A 98 -7.34 9.55 4.14
CA ASN A 98 -8.12 10.80 4.13
C ASN A 98 -9.04 10.97 2.90
N GLY A 99 -9.67 9.90 2.43
CA GLY A 99 -10.61 9.96 1.31
C GLY A 99 -10.00 9.81 -0.09
N TYR A 100 -8.68 9.63 -0.21
CA TYR A 100 -8.01 9.46 -1.50
C TYR A 100 -7.15 8.19 -1.55
N SER A 101 -7.13 7.55 -2.73
CA SER A 101 -6.24 6.44 -3.03
C SER A 101 -4.83 6.95 -3.31
N CYS A 102 -3.84 6.45 -2.57
CA CYS A 102 -2.44 6.83 -2.72
C CYS A 102 -1.54 5.58 -2.70
N TYR A 103 -0.45 5.61 -3.49
CA TYR A 103 0.49 4.50 -3.60
C TYR A 103 1.59 4.63 -2.54
N LYS A 104 1.57 3.77 -1.51
CA LYS A 104 2.49 3.79 -0.37
C LYS A 104 3.07 2.40 -0.05
N PRO A 105 4.03 1.91 -0.84
CA PRO A 105 4.56 0.56 -0.68
C PRO A 105 5.22 0.30 0.68
N LEU A 106 5.77 1.33 1.35
CA LEU A 106 6.37 1.18 2.69
C LEU A 106 5.34 0.88 3.78
N GLU A 107 4.08 1.26 3.59
CA GLU A 107 2.99 1.00 4.54
C GLU A 107 2.27 -0.33 4.27
N SER A 108 2.57 -0.97 3.13
CA SER A 108 2.00 -2.24 2.69
C SER A 108 2.23 -3.33 3.72
N ILE A 109 1.18 -4.11 3.99
CA ILE A 109 1.20 -5.19 5.00
C ILE A 109 2.32 -6.18 4.70
N THR A 110 2.63 -6.42 3.43
CA THR A 110 3.69 -7.35 3.00
C THR A 110 5.10 -6.86 3.37
N ASN A 111 5.30 -5.55 3.50
CA ASN A 111 6.59 -4.94 3.83
C ASN A 111 6.74 -4.66 5.33
N ARG A 112 5.66 -4.78 6.12
CA ARG A 112 5.74 -4.68 7.58
C ARG A 112 6.52 -5.87 8.12
N LYS A 113 7.53 -5.59 8.95
CA LYS A 113 8.23 -6.66 9.69
C LYS A 113 7.22 -7.40 10.54
N THR A 114 7.07 -8.70 10.29
CA THR A 114 6.22 -9.57 11.09
C THR A 114 6.91 -9.85 12.42
N ASN A 115 6.61 -9.05 13.43
CA ASN A 115 7.11 -9.25 14.80
C ASN A 115 6.44 -10.44 15.51
N ARG A 116 5.67 -11.27 14.80
CA ARG A 116 4.97 -12.45 15.34
C ARG A 116 5.89 -13.48 16.03
N LEU A 117 7.20 -13.36 15.86
CA LEU A 117 8.21 -14.22 16.49
C LEU A 117 9.19 -13.47 17.41
N SER A 118 9.07 -12.14 17.54
CA SER A 118 9.81 -11.37 18.54
C SER A 118 8.94 -11.17 19.77
N LEU A 119 8.47 -12.27 20.36
CA LEU A 119 7.92 -12.20 21.71
C LEU A 119 9.09 -11.86 22.63
N THR A 120 9.01 -10.76 23.36
CA THR A 120 9.78 -10.65 24.60
C THR A 120 9.41 -11.87 25.46
N PRO A 121 10.34 -12.43 26.26
CA PRO A 121 10.07 -13.62 27.08
C PRO A 121 9.03 -13.39 28.19
N GLU A 122 8.32 -12.25 28.18
CA GLU A 122 7.27 -11.95 29.12
C GLU A 122 5.95 -12.63 28.71
N PRO A 123 5.21 -13.19 29.68
CA PRO A 123 4.00 -13.96 29.41
C PRO A 123 2.87 -13.05 28.89
N GLY A 124 2.61 -13.13 27.58
CA GLY A 124 1.30 -12.83 26.98
C GLY A 124 1.04 -11.38 26.52
N ILE A 125 2.05 -10.50 26.51
CA ILE A 125 1.87 -9.09 26.11
C ILE A 125 3.00 -8.67 25.16
N ASP A 126 2.65 -8.30 23.93
CA ASP A 126 3.57 -7.65 22.98
C ASP A 126 3.64 -6.14 23.28
N ASN A 127 4.64 -5.43 22.75
CA ASN A 127 4.77 -3.97 22.87
C ASN A 127 3.55 -3.18 22.35
N LEU A 128 2.68 -3.85 21.59
CA LEU A 128 1.45 -3.31 21.01
C LEU A 128 0.18 -3.81 21.73
N GLY A 129 0.31 -4.59 22.82
CA GLY A 129 -0.80 -5.09 23.63
C GLY A 129 -0.89 -6.61 23.70
N SER A 130 -1.96 -7.11 24.31
CA SER A 130 -2.23 -8.55 24.47
C SER A 130 -2.50 -9.21 23.11
N ILE A 131 -1.76 -10.27 22.79
CA ILE A 131 -2.01 -11.07 21.60
C ILE A 131 -3.27 -11.91 21.87
N PRO A 132 -4.32 -11.81 21.03
CA PRO A 132 -5.49 -12.66 21.19
C PRO A 132 -5.08 -14.13 21.02
N LEU A 133 -5.41 -14.94 22.01
CA LEU A 133 -5.19 -16.38 21.95
C LEU A 133 -6.00 -16.97 20.79
N PRO A 134 -5.40 -17.82 19.94
CA PRO A 134 -6.14 -18.48 18.87
C PRO A 134 -7.29 -19.28 19.47
N ILE A 135 -8.45 -19.25 18.79
CA ILE A 135 -9.70 -19.90 19.24
C ILE A 135 -9.48 -21.39 19.53
N GLU A 136 -8.58 -22.03 18.77
CA GLU A 136 -8.18 -23.43 18.96
C GLU A 136 -7.58 -23.71 20.35
N ALA A 137 -6.88 -22.75 20.96
CA ALA A 137 -6.32 -22.89 22.30
C ALA A 137 -7.38 -22.91 23.41
N TYR A 138 -8.55 -22.31 23.20
CA TYR A 138 -9.66 -22.37 24.16
C TYR A 138 -10.27 -23.76 24.26
N ASN A 139 -10.13 -24.58 23.22
CA ASN A 139 -10.65 -25.94 23.18
C ASN A 139 -9.74 -26.96 23.88
N PHE A 140 -8.50 -26.58 24.24
CA PHE A 140 -7.54 -27.41 24.97
C PHE A 140 -7.64 -27.25 26.49
N ARG A 141 -8.81 -26.94 27.05
CA ARG A 141 -9.00 -27.15 28.48
C ARG A 141 -8.94 -28.66 28.72
N PRO A 142 -7.98 -29.20 29.50
CA PRO A 142 -8.10 -30.59 29.93
C PRO A 142 -9.44 -30.68 30.66
N LEU A 143 -10.30 -31.61 30.23
CA LEU A 143 -11.50 -31.98 30.97
C LEU A 143 -11.03 -32.25 32.40
N MET A 144 -11.25 -31.29 33.30
CA MET A 144 -10.95 -31.48 34.71
C MET A 144 -11.86 -32.63 35.11
N LYS A 145 -11.26 -33.82 35.28
CA LYS A 145 -11.96 -34.97 35.84
C LYS A 145 -12.56 -34.46 37.15
N THR A 146 -13.88 -34.40 37.20
CA THR A 146 -14.62 -34.11 38.42
C THR A 146 -14.18 -35.16 39.43
N VAL A 147 -13.31 -34.75 40.35
CA VAL A 147 -12.89 -35.61 41.45
C VAL A 147 -14.13 -35.79 42.31
N ASP A 148 -14.70 -36.99 42.26
CA ASP A 148 -15.83 -37.42 43.06
C ASP A 148 -15.54 -37.11 44.53
N LYS A 149 -16.25 -36.13 45.08
CA LYS A 149 -16.28 -35.86 46.53
C LYS A 149 -17.19 -36.88 47.21
N ALA A 150 -16.78 -38.15 47.21
CA ALA A 150 -17.36 -39.17 48.08
C ALA A 150 -16.56 -39.25 49.39
N THR A 151 -17.07 -38.52 50.40
CA THR A 151 -17.05 -38.89 51.83
C THR A 151 -15.69 -39.14 52.51
N SER A 152 -15.02 -38.06 52.91
CA SER A 152 -14.18 -38.04 54.12
C SER A 152 -15.03 -37.54 55.29
N LYS A 153 -15.48 -38.45 56.16
CA LYS A 153 -16.00 -38.13 57.50
C LYS A 153 -15.55 -39.21 58.48
N ARG A 154 -15.04 -38.73 59.64
CA ARG A 154 -14.78 -39.42 60.92
C ARG A 154 -13.46 -40.22 60.94
N THR A 155 -12.55 -40.05 61.90
CA THR A 155 -12.57 -39.38 63.21
C THR A 155 -11.14 -39.25 63.71
N ASP A 156 -10.80 -38.08 64.25
CA ASP A 156 -9.67 -37.89 65.13
C ASP A 156 -9.80 -38.72 66.41
N LYS A 157 -8.67 -39.30 66.87
CA LYS A 157 -8.16 -39.36 68.26
C LYS A 157 -7.42 -40.69 68.55
N LYS A 158 -6.10 -40.60 68.68
CA LYS A 158 -5.24 -41.21 69.74
C LYS A 158 -3.77 -40.92 69.35
N ILE A 159 -3.15 -39.86 69.86
CA ILE A 159 -2.49 -39.76 71.17
C ILE A 159 -1.39 -40.82 71.36
N VAL A 160 -0.15 -40.38 71.08
CA VAL A 160 1.08 -40.47 71.91
C VAL A 160 1.63 -41.87 72.28
N LYS A 161 2.94 -42.03 71.99
CA LYS A 161 3.98 -42.98 72.49
C LYS A 161 4.50 -43.86 71.32
N LYS A 162 5.75 -43.75 70.84
CA LYS A 162 7.03 -43.83 71.55
C LYS A 162 8.15 -43.38 70.59
N ASN A 163 8.84 -42.29 70.93
CA ASN A 163 10.28 -42.18 70.66
C ASN A 163 10.96 -42.35 72.01
N MET A 164 11.63 -43.49 72.22
CA MET A 164 12.78 -43.68 73.11
C MET A 164 13.09 -45.17 73.26
N LYS A 165 14.16 -45.60 72.60
CA LYS A 165 15.21 -46.50 73.11
C LYS A 165 16.35 -46.42 72.08
N MET A 166 17.35 -45.58 72.31
CA MET A 166 18.57 -45.90 73.07
C MET A 166 19.39 -46.99 72.38
N THR A 167 20.43 -46.53 71.66
CA THR A 167 21.85 -46.87 71.87
C THR A 167 22.26 -48.31 72.21
N LEU A 168 23.39 -48.68 71.59
CA LEU A 168 24.39 -49.70 71.98
C LEU A 168 24.15 -51.15 71.55
N LYS A 169 24.99 -51.58 70.60
CA LYS A 169 25.98 -52.69 70.69
C LYS A 169 26.92 -52.50 69.49
N LYS A 170 28.16 -52.02 69.69
CA LYS A 170 29.38 -52.81 69.99
C LYS A 170 29.57 -53.97 69.03
#